data_AF-A0A379FT58-F1
#
_entry.id   AF-A0A379FT58-F1
#
_cell.length_a   1.000
_cell.length_b   1.000
_cell.length_c   1.000
_cell.angle_alpha   90.00
_cell.angle_beta   90.00
_cell.angle_gamma   90.00
#
_symmetry.space_group_name_H-M   'P 1'
#
loop_
_entity.id
_entity.type
_entity.pdbx_description
1 polymer ?
#
loop_
_entity_poly.entity_id
_entity_poly.type
_entity_poly.pdbx_seq_one_letter_code
_entity_poly.pdbx_strand_id
1 'polypeptide(L)' 'MIGRLRGIVLEKQPPIVLLELQGVGYEVHMPMTCFYELPDIGQEAIVFYSLCCS' A
#
# COMPACT_ATOMS: atom_id res chain seq x y z
N MET A 1 6.20 10.41 -11.41
CA MET A 1 7.01 10.18 -10.19
C MET A 1 6.07 10.19 -9.00
N ILE A 2 5.55 9.02 -8.61
CA ILE A 2 4.57 8.91 -7.51
C ILE A 2 5.37 8.76 -6.22
N GLY A 3 5.45 9.83 -5.43
CA GLY A 3 6.28 9.89 -4.22
C GLY A 3 5.64 9.26 -2.98
N ARG A 4 4.29 9.26 -2.89
CA ARG A 4 3.55 8.58 -1.82
C ARG A 4 2.12 8.27 -2.27
N LEU A 5 1.57 7.15 -1.82
CA LEU A 5 0.15 6.84 -1.86
C LEU A 5 -0.37 6.81 -0.42
N ARG A 6 -1.44 7.56 -0.14
CA ARG A 6 -2.13 7.55 1.15
C ARG A 6 -3.56 7.12 0.92
N GLY A 7 -3.93 5.96 1.44
CA GLY A 7 -5.25 5.37 1.25
C GLY A 7 -5.62 4.43 2.39
N ILE A 8 -6.80 3.84 2.30
CA ILE A 8 -7.27 2.82 3.25
C ILE A 8 -6.88 1.44 2.71
N VAL A 9 -6.33 0.58 3.56
CA VAL A 9 -6.04 -0.80 3.16
C VAL A 9 -7.36 -1.57 3.08
N LEU A 10 -7.79 -1.93 1.88
CA LEU A 10 -8.99 -2.74 1.69
C LEU A 10 -8.68 -4.24 1.77
N GLU A 11 -7.61 -4.67 1.10
CA GLU A 11 -7.20 -6.06 1.08
C GLU A 11 -5.68 -6.19 1.05
N LYS A 12 -5.19 -7.28 1.64
CA LYS A 12 -3.78 -7.60 1.80
C LYS A 12 -3.53 -9.00 1.21
N GLN A 13 -2.94 -9.07 0.02
CA GLN A 13 -2.63 -10.33 -0.68
C GLN A 13 -1.16 -10.35 -1.12
N PRO A 14 -0.20 -10.70 -0.25
CA PRO A 14 1.22 -10.56 -0.55
C PRO A 14 1.56 -11.30 -1.87
N PRO A 15 2.25 -10.65 -2.84
CA PRO A 15 2.96 -9.36 -2.79
C PRO A 15 2.14 -8.11 -3.21
N ILE A 16 0.83 -8.22 -3.32
CA ILE A 16 -0.12 -7.17 -3.73
C ILE A 16 -0.88 -6.63 -2.51
N VAL A 17 -1.12 -5.33 -2.48
CA VAL A 17 -2.11 -4.71 -1.58
C VAL A 17 -3.11 -3.93 -2.40
N LEU A 18 -4.36 -3.90 -1.93
CA LEU A 18 -5.40 -3.07 -2.49
C LEU A 18 -5.65 -1.89 -1.55
N LEU A 19 -5.37 -0.68 -2.06
CA LEU A 19 -5.51 0.58 -1.34
C LEU A 19 -6.65 1.40 -1.95
N GLU A 20 -7.57 1.89 -1.13
CA GLU A 20 -8.60 2.80 -1.58
C GLU A 20 -8.17 4.25 -1.36
N LEU A 21 -8.17 5.04 -2.42
CA LEU A 21 -7.95 6.47 -2.38
C LEU A 21 -9.16 7.19 -2.97
N GLN A 22 -9.97 7.83 -2.11
CA GLN A 22 -11.08 8.70 -2.52
C GLN A 22 -12.07 8.01 -3.49
N GLY A 23 -12.34 6.72 -3.27
CA GLY A 23 -13.22 5.89 -4.09
C GLY A 23 -12.54 5.19 -5.26
N VAL A 24 -11.22 5.29 -5.42
CA VAL A 24 -10.45 4.55 -6.44
C VAL A 24 -9.59 3.50 -5.77
N GLY A 25 -9.76 2.23 -6.15
CA GLY A 25 -8.91 1.12 -5.73
C GLY A 25 -7.60 1.08 -6.52
N TYR A 26 -6.47 1.10 -5.81
CA TYR A 26 -5.13 1.00 -6.36
C TYR A 26 -4.49 -0.31 -5.90
N GLU A 27 -4.04 -1.08 -6.88
CA GLU A 27 -3.24 -2.28 -6.64
C GLU A 27 -1.76 -1.90 -6.60
N VAL A 28 -1.14 -2.09 -5.44
CA VAL A 28 0.26 -1.76 -5.21
C VAL A 28 1.05 -3.05 -4.98
N HIS A 29 2.00 -3.30 -5.88
CA HIS A 29 2.97 -4.37 -5.73
C HIS A 29 4.14 -3.89 -4.86
N MET A 30 4.45 -4.66 -3.82
CA MET A 30 5.54 -4.34 -2.91
C MET A 30 6.18 -5.59 -2.30
N PRO A 31 7.50 -5.57 -2.03
CA PRO A 31 8.18 -6.66 -1.38
C PRO A 31 7.65 -6.95 0.02
N MET A 32 7.89 -8.18 0.48
CA MET A 32 7.44 -8.68 1.78
C MET A 32 7.91 -7.81 2.95
N THR A 33 9.09 -7.18 2.85
CA THR A 33 9.65 -6.31 3.90
C THR A 33 8.74 -5.12 4.23
N CYS A 34 8.31 -4.36 3.22
CA CYS A 34 7.37 -3.26 3.42
C CYS A 34 5.99 -3.77 3.84
N PHE A 35 5.58 -4.95 3.35
CA PHE A 35 4.26 -5.52 3.64
C PHE A 35 4.02 -5.73 5.15
N TYR A 36 5.06 -6.15 5.89
CA TYR A 36 4.98 -6.31 7.34
C TYR A 36 4.79 -5.00 8.11
N GLU A 37 5.16 -3.86 7.52
CA GLU A 37 4.99 -2.54 8.13
C GLU A 37 3.59 -1.94 7.87
N LEU A 38 2.75 -2.58 7.05
CA LEU A 38 1.41 -2.05 6.78
C LEU A 38 0.45 -2.25 7.96
N PRO A 39 -0.34 -1.21 8.29
CA PRO A 39 -1.40 -1.30 9.29
C PRO A 39 -2.52 -2.23 8.82
N ASP A 40 -3.38 -2.69 9.73
CA ASP A 40 -4.45 -3.66 9.45
C ASP A 40 -5.46 -3.20 8.37
N ILE A 41 -6.22 -4.17 7.85
CA ILE A 41 -7.30 -3.91 6.89
C ILE A 41 -8.32 -2.95 7.51
N GLY A 42 -8.72 -1.91 6.76
CA GLY A 42 -9.60 -0.84 7.18
C GLY A 42 -8.90 0.37 7.80
N GLN A 43 -7.57 0.32 7.98
CA GLN A 43 -6.79 1.46 8.47
C GLN A 43 -6.14 2.24 7.34
N GLU A 44 -5.85 3.52 7.61
CA GLU A 44 -5.10 4.35 6.69
C GLU A 44 -3.62 3.93 6.63
N ALA A 45 -3.13 3.67 5.43
CA ALA A 45 -1.73 3.36 5.15
C ALA A 45 -1.12 4.41 4.24
N ILE A 46 0.16 4.69 4.47
CA ILE A 46 0.96 5.57 3.64
C ILE A 46 2.11 4.75 3.07
N VAL A 47 2.08 4.52 1.76
CA VAL A 47 3.09 3.73 1.05
C VAL A 47 3.98 4.66 0.23
N PHE A 48 5.30 4.51 0.39
CA PHE A 48 6.30 5.26 -0.36
C PHE A 48 6.98 4.33 -1.38
N TYR A 49 6.67 4.52 -2.67
CA TYR A 49 7.22 3.69 -3.74
C TYR A 49 8.75 3.79 -3.87
N SER A 50 9.34 4.95 -3.57
CA SER A 50 10.79 5.17 -3.69
C SER A 50 11.61 4.44 -2.62
N LEU A 51 11.02 4.14 -1.46
CA LEU A 51 11.73 3.46 -0.36
C LEU A 51 11.65 1.93 -0.49
N CYS A 52 10.60 1.44 -1.14
CA CYS A 52 10.26 0.02 -1.15
C CYS A 52 10.92 -0.77 -2.31
N CYS A 53 11.68 -0.11 -3.18
CA CYS A 53 12.36 -0.73 -4.33
C CYS A 53 13.89 -0.70 -4.25
N SER A 54 14.46 -0.36 -3.07
CA SER A 54 15.90 -0.43 -2.80
C SER A 54 16.33 -1.79 -2.29
#